data_AF-A0A0A8YDR3-F1
#
_entry.id   AF-A0A0A8YDR3-F1
#
_cell.length_a   1.000
_cell.length_b   1.000
_cell.length_c   1.000
_cell.angle_alpha   90.00
_cell.angle_beta   90.00
_cell.angle_gamma   90.00
#
_symmetry.space_group_name_H-M   'P 1'
#
loop_
_entity.id
_entity.type
_entity.pdbx_description
1 polymer ?
#
loop_
_entity_poly.entity_id
_entity_poly.type
_entity_poly.pdbx_seq_one_letter_code
_entity_poly.pdbx_strand_id
1 'polypeptide(L)' 'MFHQPCHDKTVGPLPELVKELVKDGGEGGARYKSMGYMDFMKLFFAAKLDGRRSHMDALRN' A
#
# COMPACT_ATOMS: atom_id res chain seq x y z
N MET A 1 14.50 -13.36 -10.28
CA MET A 1 13.48 -14.01 -9.45
C MET A 1 12.84 -12.94 -8.57
N PHE A 2 11.51 -12.95 -8.38
CA PHE A 2 10.81 -11.98 -7.53
C PHE A 2 10.16 -12.71 -6.35
N HIS A 3 10.44 -12.25 -5.12
CA HIS A 3 9.76 -12.72 -3.92
C HIS A 3 8.53 -11.86 -3.66
N GLN A 4 7.42 -12.49 -3.30
CA GLN A 4 6.11 -11.83 -3.18
C GLN A 4 5.35 -12.36 -1.94
N PRO A 5 4.47 -11.55 -1.34
CA PRO A 5 3.53 -12.02 -0.31
C PRO A 5 2.65 -13.17 -0.80
N CYS A 6 2.15 -14.01 0.12
CA CYS A 6 1.16 -15.02 -0.22
C CYS A 6 -0.17 -14.38 -0.65
N HIS A 7 -0.92 -15.05 -1.53
CA HIS A 7 -2.15 -14.52 -2.15
C HIS A 7 -3.26 -14.16 -1.14
N ASP A 8 -3.30 -14.85 0.01
CA ASP A 8 -4.32 -14.70 1.05
C ASP A 8 -3.97 -13.62 2.10
N LYS A 9 -2.84 -12.91 1.96
CA LYS A 9 -2.38 -11.94 2.96
C LYS A 9 -2.90 -10.54 2.70
N THR A 10 -3.08 -9.79 3.79
CA THR A 10 -3.30 -8.36 3.77
C THR A 10 -1.96 -7.63 3.69
N VAL A 11 -1.85 -6.65 2.80
CA VAL A 11 -0.72 -5.72 2.69
C VAL A 11 -1.15 -4.34 3.16
N GLY A 12 -0.25 -3.62 3.83
CA GLY A 12 -0.50 -2.28 4.35
C GLY A 12 0.72 -1.76 5.12
N PRO A 13 0.67 -0.51 5.61
CA PRO A 13 1.75 0.04 6.41
C PRO A 13 1.97 -0.76 7.69
N LEU A 14 3.24 -1.02 8.02
CA LEU A 14 3.61 -1.69 9.26
C LEU A 14 3.23 -0.81 10.46
N PRO A 15 2.45 -1.32 11.43
CA PRO A 15 1.98 -0.53 12.57
C PRO A 15 3.11 0.11 13.40
N GLU A 16 4.24 -0.58 13.53
CA GLU A 16 5.42 -0.10 14.23
C GLU A 16 6.01 1.16 13.58
N LEU A 17 6.08 1.20 12.24
CA LEU A 17 6.60 2.35 11.50
C LEU A 17 5.63 3.53 11.54
N VAL A 18 4.32 3.27 11.48
CA VAL A 18 3.30 4.32 11.63
C VAL A 18 3.39 4.96 13.01
N LYS A 19 3.60 4.16 14.07
CA LYS A 19 3.75 4.65 15.43
C LYS A 19 5.05 5.45 15.62
N GLU A 20 6.16 5.03 15.03
CA GLU A 20 7.42 5.78 15.07
C GLU A 20 7.29 7.13 14.35
N LEU A 21 6.73 7.17 13.14
CA LEU A 21 6.50 8.42 12.42
C LEU A 21 5.65 9.44 13.20
N VAL A 22 4.62 8.97 13.90
CA VAL A 22 3.78 9.83 14.75
C VAL A 22 4.56 10.37 15.96
N LYS A 23 5.49 9.59 16.53
CA LYS A 23 6.34 10.04 17.66
C LYS A 23 7.33 11.11 17.24
N ASP A 24 7.86 11.04 16.03
CA ASP A 24 8.85 11.99 15.51
C ASP A 24 8.24 13.32 15.02
N GLY A 25 6.97 13.58 15.34
CA GLY A 25 6.26 14.80 14.94
C GLY A 25 5.83 14.83 13.48
N GLY A 26 5.86 13.69 12.78
CA GLY A 26 5.31 13.56 11.42
C GLY A 26 3.79 13.65 11.41
N GLU A 27 3.21 14.20 10.34
CA GLU A 27 1.75 14.25 10.14
C GLU A 27 1.15 12.82 10.08
N GLY A 28 0.63 12.38 11.22
CA GLY A 28 -0.75 11.88 11.36
C GLY A 28 -1.14 10.63 10.57
N GLY A 29 -0.51 9.50 10.84
CA GLY A 29 -1.08 8.17 10.59
C GLY A 29 -0.62 7.48 9.31
N ALA A 30 -1.27 6.36 9.00
CA ALA A 30 -0.94 5.55 7.84
C ALA A 30 -1.17 6.34 6.55
N ARG A 31 -0.13 6.53 5.72
CA ARG A 31 -0.25 7.21 4.41
C ARG A 31 -1.06 6.41 3.39
N TYR A 32 -1.07 5.09 3.54
CA TYR A 32 -1.74 4.17 2.65
C TYR A 32 -2.70 3.27 3.43
N LYS A 33 -3.80 2.87 2.80
CA LYS A 33 -4.74 1.89 3.35
C LYS A 33 -4.21 0.46 3.24
N SER A 34 -4.72 -0.42 4.10
CA SER A 34 -4.48 -1.86 4.02
C SER A 34 -5.48 -2.53 3.06
N MET A 35 -5.06 -3.57 2.34
CA MET A 35 -5.93 -4.36 1.48
C MET A 35 -5.38 -5.78 1.22
N GLY A 36 -6.18 -6.67 0.65
CA GLY A 36 -5.72 -8.00 0.24
C GLY A 36 -4.65 -7.92 -0.85
N TYR A 37 -3.63 -8.77 -0.80
CA TYR A 37 -2.52 -8.78 -1.74
C TYR A 37 -2.99 -9.00 -3.19
N MET A 38 -3.97 -9.88 -3.41
CA MET A 38 -4.53 -10.09 -4.74
C MET A 38 -5.27 -8.86 -5.27
N ASP A 39 -5.93 -8.09 -4.41
CA ASP A 39 -6.61 -6.85 -4.83
C ASP A 39 -5.60 -5.73 -5.10
N PHE A 40 -4.51 -5.66 -4.33
CA PHE A 40 -3.36 -4.81 -4.62
C PHE A 40 -2.78 -5.10 -6.01
N MET A 41 -2.57 -6.39 -6.34
CA MET A 41 -2.03 -6.79 -7.65
C MET A 41 -2.99 -6.47 -8.80
N LYS A 42 -4.31 -6.63 -8.61
CA LYS A 42 -5.31 -6.22 -9.63
C LYS A 42 -5.21 -4.72 -9.93
N LEU A 43 -5.15 -3.87 -8.90
CA LEU A 43 -5.00 -2.43 -9.07
C LEU A 43 -3.68 -2.07 -9.76
N PHE A 44 -2.58 -2.73 -9.38
CA PHE A 44 -1.28 -2.54 -10.02
C PHE A 44 -1.33 -2.79 -11.53
N PHE A 45 -1.91 -3.93 -11.96
CA PHE A 45 -2.00 -4.25 -13.37
C PHE A 45 -2.99 -3.34 -14.13
N ALA A 46 -4.12 -3.00 -13.51
CA ALA A 46 -5.10 -2.09 -14.12
C ALA A 46 -4.50 -0.69 -14.36
N ALA A 47 -3.76 -0.14 -13.39
CA ALA A 47 -3.13 1.17 -13.52
C ALA A 47 -2.11 1.25 -14.67
N LYS A 48 -1.47 0.13 -15.04
CA LYS A 48 -0.56 0.09 -16.20
C LYS A 48 -1.30 0.25 -17.53
N LEU A 49 -2.57 -0.16 -17.61
CA LEU A 49 -3.39 0.02 -18.80
C LEU A 49 -3.89 1.46 -18.92
N ASP A 50 -4.21 2.09 -17.79
CA ASP A 50 -4.75 3.46 -17.76
C ASP A 50 -3.69 4.53 -18.02
N GLY A 51 -2.40 4.25 -17.76
CA GLY A 51 -1.24 5.08 -18.13
C GLY A 51 -1.15 6.48 -17.50
N ARG A 52 -2.16 6.90 -16.72
CA ARG A 52 -2.30 8.29 -16.24
C ARG A 52 -2.04 8.47 -14.74
N ARG A 53 -2.09 7.42 -13.92
CA ARG A 53 -1.97 7.49 -12.46
C ARG A 53 -1.20 6.31 -11.88
N SER A 54 -0.50 6.54 -10.77
CA SER A 54 0.17 5.47 -10.03
C SER A 54 -0.89 4.64 -9.30
N HIS A 55 -0.75 3.30 -9.31
CA HIS A 55 -1.60 2.44 -8.46
C HIS A 55 -1.52 2.80 -6.97
N MET A 56 -0.41 3.43 -6.53
CA MET A 56 -0.25 3.92 -5.15
C MET A 56 -1.18 5.08 -4.82
N ASP A 57 -1.61 5.86 -5.80
CA ASP A 57 -2.54 6.98 -5.59
C ASP A 57 -3.91 6.46 -5.14
N ALA A 58 -4.34 5.31 -5.67
CA ALA A 58 -5.59 4.65 -5.27
C ALA A 58 -5.54 4.10 -3.83
N LEU A 59 -4.35 4.01 -3.24
CA LEU A 59 -4.12 3.50 -1.89
C LEU A 59 -3.96 4.61 -0.85
N ARG A 60 -3.88 5.87 -1.26
CA ARG A 60 -3.70 7.01 -0.35
C ARG A 60 -4.94 7.18 0.53
N ASN A 61 -4.73 7.51 1.81
CA ASN A 61 -5.77 8.02 2.70
C ASN A 61 -6.04 9.52 2.46
#